data_AF-A0A1U9KFN9-F1
#
_entry.id   AF-A0A1U9KFN9-F1
#
_cell.length_a   1.000
_cell.length_b   1.000
_cell.length_c   1.000
_cell.angle_alpha   90.00
_cell.angle_beta   90.00
_cell.angle_gamma   90.00
#
_symmetry.space_group_name_H-M   'P 1'
#
loop_
_entity.id
_entity.type
_entity.pdbx_description
1 polymer ?
#
loop_
_entity_poly.entity_id
_entity_poly.type
_entity_poly.pdbx_seq_one_letter_code
_entity_poly.pdbx_strand_id
1 'polypeptide(L)'
;MNYEQIEIVIRQNHPRIWQDLLSLHYTYKNQITAKTAENCACHDVHEVAEQVAGWVISCPEDVRDSFSLMSMTYDEIKERQRITQTKLTRKANLLRRNFRRYLNIRPDQDQFQQQFNRDKLESEKTYIVRYDSKSDNTGWTAHDAKKREQRKRYRINHDIAEHLDDFCLNFLNYSGLFLSLTLPSEYHGCSYEEAKEEISRRWTNIRRRLKYRNILHLGMSVIELQKDETPHYHIQLYINPSEREYVESVILHEFPNEQGRQYNAIQSIWDAINCIGYCLKDSGKTDNYVSFIGLTKDIKSRYDNVYHNRKHKDLSDWRISKSRRMMKKNQSDGQILLMIRGFSDDKLNSLSSRHPDMTYIRNDIQRLQVSYIHALHFGVFNNVCNSNEQIDTRCHAIKITAVFSRFYTFVTTQVYVYQEGILPVCYFWECEKSRGQPPPSKKEKA
;
A
#
# COMPACT_ATOMS: atom_id res chain seq x y z
N MET A 1 -4.51 1.74 46.06
CA MET A 1 -5.41 2.89 45.99
C MET A 1 -6.84 2.40 46.18
N ASN A 2 -7.65 3.08 46.99
CA ASN A 2 -8.98 2.60 47.37
C ASN A 2 -10.05 3.13 46.40
N TYR A 3 -10.14 2.53 45.21
CA TYR A 3 -11.02 2.98 44.12
C TYR A 3 -12.50 3.05 44.54
N GLU A 4 -12.96 2.09 45.34
CA GLU A 4 -14.36 2.03 45.79
C GLU A 4 -14.71 3.21 46.70
N GLN A 5 -13.82 3.60 47.60
CA GLN A 5 -14.03 4.77 48.47
C GLN A 5 -14.08 6.07 47.67
N ILE A 6 -13.22 6.22 46.65
CA ILE A 6 -13.22 7.39 45.76
C ILE A 6 -14.55 7.44 44.99
N GLU A 7 -15.03 6.31 44.46
CA GLU A 7 -16.32 6.24 43.76
C GLU A 7 -17.50 6.58 44.68
N ILE A 8 -17.47 6.18 45.96
CA ILE A 8 -18.48 6.57 46.97
C ILE A 8 -18.50 8.09 47.17
N VAL A 9 -17.33 8.73 47.30
CA VAL A 9 -17.25 10.19 47.47
C VAL A 9 -17.76 10.92 46.23
N ILE A 10 -17.38 10.49 45.02
CA ILE A 10 -17.90 11.08 43.77
C ILE A 10 -19.42 10.91 43.69
N ARG A 11 -19.96 9.75 44.08
CA ARG A 11 -21.41 9.51 44.08
C ARG A 11 -22.16 10.42 45.04
N GLN A 12 -21.59 10.70 46.21
CA GLN A 12 -22.20 11.57 47.23
C GLN A 12 -22.12 13.05 46.86
N ASN A 13 -20.96 13.50 46.40
CA ASN A 13 -20.69 14.93 46.16
C ASN A 13 -21.02 15.38 44.73
N HIS A 14 -20.84 14.50 43.73
CA HIS A 14 -20.95 14.80 42.29
C HIS A 14 -21.84 13.77 41.57
N PRO A 15 -23.13 13.63 41.95
CA PRO A 15 -23.99 12.55 41.46
C PRO A 15 -24.19 12.53 39.93
N ARG A 16 -24.13 13.70 39.27
CA ARG A 16 -24.21 13.78 37.79
C ARG A 16 -22.95 13.21 37.12
N ILE A 17 -21.78 13.57 37.63
CA ILE A 17 -20.51 13.04 37.12
C ILE A 17 -20.40 11.53 37.38
N TRP A 18 -20.90 11.07 38.52
CA TRP A 18 -21.00 9.64 38.80
C TRP A 18 -21.88 8.91 37.76
N GLN A 19 -22.99 9.50 37.30
CA GLN A 19 -23.83 8.89 36.26
C GLN A 19 -23.08 8.73 34.93
N ASP A 20 -22.29 9.73 34.54
CA ASP A 20 -21.47 9.63 33.32
C ASP A 20 -20.43 8.51 33.46
N LEU A 21 -19.73 8.48 34.60
CA LEU A 21 -18.74 7.44 34.91
C LEU A 21 -19.34 6.04 35.05
N LEU A 22 -20.62 5.92 35.41
CA LEU A 22 -21.30 4.63 35.53
C LEU A 22 -21.30 3.86 34.20
N SER A 23 -21.35 4.58 33.07
CA SER A 23 -21.30 4.00 31.74
C SER A 23 -19.90 3.55 31.31
N LEU A 24 -18.87 3.95 32.07
CA LEU A 24 -17.47 3.67 31.79
C LEU A 24 -17.02 2.35 32.45
N HIS A 25 -16.33 1.50 31.68
CA HIS A 25 -15.80 0.24 32.19
C HIS A 25 -14.85 0.49 33.36
N TYR A 26 -14.90 -0.34 34.41
CA TYR A 26 -14.15 -0.14 35.64
C TYR A 26 -12.63 0.00 35.41
N THR A 27 -12.07 -0.69 34.40
CA THR A 27 -10.65 -0.54 34.03
C THR A 27 -10.31 0.90 33.67
N TYR A 28 -11.15 1.57 32.90
CA TYR A 28 -10.93 2.96 32.50
C TYR A 28 -11.18 3.92 33.66
N LYS A 29 -12.20 3.67 34.51
CA LYS A 29 -12.39 4.42 35.76
C LYS A 29 -11.14 4.38 36.62
N ASN A 30 -10.60 3.18 36.87
CA ASN A 30 -9.40 3.00 37.68
C ASN A 30 -8.17 3.69 37.05
N GLN A 31 -8.04 3.67 35.72
CA GLN A 31 -6.94 4.37 35.04
C GLN A 31 -7.06 5.90 35.17
N ILE A 32 -8.26 6.47 35.04
CA ILE A 32 -8.49 7.90 35.29
C ILE A 32 -8.11 8.25 36.72
N THR A 33 -8.61 7.49 37.71
CA THR A 33 -8.31 7.73 39.12
C THR A 33 -6.82 7.64 39.40
N ALA A 34 -6.13 6.64 38.85
CA ALA A 34 -4.70 6.44 39.05
C ALA A 34 -3.88 7.60 38.48
N LYS A 35 -4.14 8.00 37.23
CA LYS A 35 -3.46 9.13 36.61
C LYS A 35 -3.76 10.46 37.31
N THR A 36 -4.98 10.64 37.79
CA THR A 36 -5.35 11.84 38.54
C THR A 36 -4.59 11.91 39.87
N ALA A 37 -4.53 10.81 40.61
CA ALA A 37 -3.76 10.71 41.85
C ALA A 37 -2.26 10.95 41.62
N GLU A 38 -1.69 10.40 40.53
CA GLU A 38 -0.30 10.64 40.13
C GLU A 38 -0.04 12.12 39.80
N ASN A 39 -0.91 12.75 39.01
CA ASN A 39 -0.75 14.15 38.60
C ASN A 39 -0.88 15.13 39.77
N CYS A 40 -1.74 14.83 40.73
CA CYS A 40 -1.94 15.66 41.93
C CYS A 40 -0.94 15.34 43.05
N ALA A 41 -0.11 14.30 42.88
CA ALA A 41 0.78 13.77 43.93
C ALA A 41 0.05 13.52 45.26
N CYS A 42 -1.24 13.15 45.18
CA CYS A 42 -2.12 13.01 46.32
C CYS A 42 -2.74 11.61 46.38
N HIS A 43 -2.89 11.09 47.60
CA HIS A 43 -3.50 9.80 47.88
C HIS A 43 -4.73 9.92 48.80
N ASP A 44 -5.12 11.13 49.17
CA ASP A 44 -6.34 11.38 49.91
C ASP A 44 -7.57 11.09 49.04
N VAL A 45 -8.52 10.36 49.61
CA VAL A 45 -9.70 9.87 48.88
C VAL A 45 -10.59 11.04 48.42
N HIS A 46 -10.76 12.06 49.26
CA HIS A 46 -11.63 13.18 48.95
C HIS A 46 -10.99 14.08 47.91
N GLU A 47 -9.71 14.40 48.07
CA GLU A 47 -8.99 15.24 47.11
C GLU A 47 -8.93 14.58 45.72
N VAL A 48 -8.59 13.28 45.66
CA VAL A 48 -8.58 12.56 44.37
C VAL A 48 -9.98 12.49 43.76
N ALA A 49 -11.04 12.32 44.56
CA ALA A 49 -12.42 12.33 44.07
C ALA A 49 -12.81 13.66 43.43
N GLU A 50 -12.47 14.79 44.07
CA GLU A 50 -12.73 16.12 43.53
C GLU A 50 -11.93 16.37 42.24
N GLN A 51 -10.68 15.92 42.17
CA GLN A 51 -9.85 16.06 40.98
C GLN A 51 -10.35 15.17 39.82
N VAL A 52 -10.84 13.96 40.10
CA VAL A 52 -11.47 13.11 39.09
C VAL A 52 -12.75 13.76 38.57
N ALA A 53 -13.57 14.35 39.45
CA ALA A 53 -14.77 15.05 39.05
C ALA A 53 -14.44 16.26 38.17
N GLY A 54 -13.44 17.07 38.56
CA GLY A 54 -12.92 18.18 37.76
C GLY A 54 -12.41 17.74 36.39
N TRP A 55 -11.69 16.61 36.33
CA TRP A 55 -11.22 16.03 35.08
C TRP A 55 -12.38 15.65 34.14
N VAL A 56 -13.41 14.97 34.63
CA VAL A 56 -14.59 14.63 33.80
C VAL A 56 -15.32 15.88 33.32
N ILE A 57 -15.41 16.93 34.16
CA ILE A 57 -16.02 18.20 33.76
C ILE A 57 -15.24 18.84 32.61
N SER A 58 -13.91 18.80 32.68
CA SER A 58 -13.02 19.35 31.64
C SER A 58 -12.94 18.50 30.36
N CYS A 59 -13.43 17.26 30.39
CA CYS A 59 -13.44 16.41 29.21
C CYS A 59 -14.37 16.99 28.14
N PRO A 60 -13.95 17.00 26.86
CA PRO A 60 -14.83 17.30 25.75
C PRO A 60 -16.11 16.45 25.79
N GLU A 61 -17.25 17.04 25.39
CA GLU A 61 -18.56 16.39 25.45
C GLU A 61 -18.62 15.12 24.60
N ASP A 62 -17.97 15.13 23.44
CA ASP A 62 -17.85 13.98 22.54
C ASP A 62 -17.10 12.80 23.20
N VAL A 63 -16.13 13.07 24.06
CA VAL A 63 -15.44 12.03 24.84
C VAL A 63 -16.37 11.46 25.90
N ARG A 64 -17.12 12.28 26.64
CA ARG A 64 -18.08 11.81 27.65
C ARG A 64 -19.20 10.98 27.04
N ASP A 65 -19.81 11.46 25.96
CA ASP A 65 -20.88 10.78 25.23
C ASP A 65 -20.42 9.41 24.67
N SER A 66 -19.11 9.24 24.50
CA SER A 66 -18.53 8.01 23.99
C SER A 66 -18.39 6.89 25.04
N PHE A 67 -18.44 7.20 26.34
CA PHE A 67 -18.14 6.28 27.44
C PHE A 67 -18.92 4.97 27.36
N SER A 68 -20.23 5.06 27.12
CA SER A 68 -21.10 3.88 26.98
C SER A 68 -20.62 2.97 25.84
N LEU A 69 -20.38 3.50 24.64
CA LEU A 69 -20.02 2.69 23.48
C LEU A 69 -18.59 2.13 23.58
N MET A 70 -17.64 2.92 24.07
CA MET A 70 -16.27 2.45 24.24
C MET A 70 -16.15 1.38 25.33
N SER A 71 -17.08 1.34 26.30
CA SER A 71 -17.04 0.40 27.42
C SER A 71 -17.76 -0.92 27.16
N MET A 72 -18.44 -1.05 26.02
CA MET A 72 -19.10 -2.31 25.64
C MET A 72 -18.07 -3.40 25.34
N THR A 73 -18.27 -4.57 25.93
CA THR A 73 -17.57 -5.81 25.61
C THR A 73 -17.80 -6.22 24.14
N TYR A 74 -17.01 -7.16 23.64
CA TYR A 74 -17.17 -7.62 22.27
C TYR A 74 -18.55 -8.25 22.02
N ASP A 75 -19.07 -9.02 22.98
CA ASP A 75 -20.37 -9.68 22.87
C ASP A 75 -21.54 -8.69 22.92
N GLU A 76 -21.48 -7.68 23.80
CA GLU A 76 -22.47 -6.60 23.84
C GLU A 76 -22.50 -5.82 22.53
N ILE A 77 -21.32 -5.51 21.96
CA ILE A 77 -21.25 -4.87 20.64
C ILE A 77 -21.88 -5.79 19.59
N LYS A 78 -21.52 -7.07 19.55
CA LYS A 78 -22.04 -8.02 18.56
C LYS A 78 -23.56 -8.13 18.61
N GLU A 79 -24.14 -8.22 19.80
CA GLU A 79 -25.59 -8.27 19.98
C GLU A 79 -26.26 -6.96 19.54
N ARG A 80 -25.71 -5.81 19.93
CA ARG A 80 -26.23 -4.51 19.49
C ARG A 80 -26.11 -4.31 17.97
N GLN A 81 -25.05 -4.81 17.35
CA GLN A 81 -24.89 -4.81 15.89
C GLN A 81 -25.93 -5.70 15.20
N ARG A 82 -26.28 -6.84 15.79
CA ARG A 82 -27.34 -7.73 15.28
C ARG A 82 -28.69 -7.04 15.29
N ILE A 83 -29.01 -6.30 16.35
CA ILE A 83 -30.28 -5.58 16.48
C ILE A 83 -30.33 -4.37 15.53
N THR A 84 -29.27 -3.55 15.53
CA THR A 84 -29.27 -2.26 14.82
C THR A 84 -28.81 -2.35 13.37
N GLN A 85 -28.19 -3.46 12.97
CA GLN A 85 -27.50 -3.64 11.67
C GLN A 85 -26.38 -2.61 11.40
N THR A 86 -25.94 -1.88 12.43
CA THR A 86 -24.89 -0.87 12.31
C THR A 86 -23.51 -1.44 12.64
N LYS A 87 -22.44 -0.96 11.99
CA LYS A 87 -21.06 -1.42 12.25
C LYS A 87 -20.41 -0.69 13.44
N LEU A 88 -20.78 -1.08 14.66
CA LEU A 88 -20.29 -0.47 15.90
C LEU A 88 -18.83 -0.79 16.29
N THR A 89 -18.29 -1.98 15.97
CA THR A 89 -16.92 -2.38 16.39
C THR A 89 -15.84 -1.36 16.00
N ARG A 90 -15.90 -0.83 14.78
CA ARG A 90 -14.92 0.16 14.29
C ARG A 90 -15.05 1.48 15.04
N LYS A 91 -16.28 1.91 15.31
CA LYS A 91 -16.56 3.13 16.07
C LYS A 91 -16.06 3.00 17.51
N ALA A 92 -16.36 1.89 18.18
CA ALA A 92 -15.87 1.64 19.55
C ALA A 92 -14.34 1.61 19.64
N ASN A 93 -13.64 0.94 18.72
CA ASN A 93 -12.18 0.92 18.71
C ASN A 93 -11.56 2.31 18.47
N LEU A 94 -12.20 3.14 17.66
CA LEU A 94 -11.78 4.52 17.40
C LEU A 94 -11.94 5.40 18.64
N LEU A 95 -13.09 5.28 19.33
CA LEU A 95 -13.34 5.97 20.59
C LEU A 95 -12.32 5.57 21.66
N ARG A 96 -12.03 4.26 21.80
CA ARG A 96 -10.99 3.79 22.73
C ARG A 96 -9.61 4.32 22.39
N ARG A 97 -9.27 4.45 21.10
CA ARG A 97 -8.02 5.09 20.67
C ARG A 97 -7.96 6.54 21.10
N ASN A 98 -9.02 7.31 20.83
CA ASN A 98 -9.05 8.72 21.22
C ASN A 98 -8.98 8.88 22.73
N PHE A 99 -9.66 8.01 23.48
CA PHE A 99 -9.58 7.96 24.93
C PHE A 99 -8.16 7.64 25.43
N ARG A 100 -7.49 6.64 24.83
CA ARG A 100 -6.09 6.32 25.15
C ARG A 100 -5.14 7.48 24.85
N ARG A 101 -5.29 8.14 23.71
CA ARG A 101 -4.51 9.34 23.33
C ARG A 101 -4.72 10.46 24.35
N TYR A 102 -5.98 10.74 24.69
CA TYR A 102 -6.35 11.77 25.65
C TYR A 102 -5.77 11.51 27.05
N LEU A 103 -5.83 10.26 27.51
CA LEU A 103 -5.24 9.87 28.79
C LEU A 103 -3.74 9.55 28.71
N ASN A 104 -3.10 9.61 27.56
CA ASN A 104 -1.72 9.13 27.35
C ASN A 104 -1.50 7.70 27.89
N ILE A 105 -2.38 6.77 27.51
CA ILE A 105 -2.28 5.34 27.80
C ILE A 105 -1.76 4.63 26.55
N ARG A 106 -0.72 3.81 26.71
CA ARG A 106 -0.21 3.04 25.58
C ARG A 106 -1.13 1.86 25.23
N PRO A 107 -1.21 1.44 23.95
CA PRO A 107 -2.04 0.30 23.56
C PRO A 107 -1.73 -1.01 24.32
N ASP A 108 -0.47 -1.22 24.71
CA ASP A 108 -0.03 -2.37 25.51
C ASP A 108 -0.41 -2.28 27.00
N GLN A 109 -0.93 -1.14 27.46
CA GLN A 109 -1.42 -0.93 28.82
C GLN A 109 -2.96 -0.97 28.92
N ASP A 110 -3.67 -0.91 27.80
CA ASP A 110 -5.13 -1.00 27.75
C ASP A 110 -5.61 -2.47 27.83
N GLN A 111 -5.70 -2.97 29.05
CA GLN A 111 -6.15 -4.33 29.35
C GLN A 111 -7.55 -4.62 28.81
N PHE A 112 -8.44 -3.63 28.82
CA PHE A 112 -9.80 -3.79 28.31
C PHE A 112 -9.80 -3.99 26.78
N GLN A 113 -9.04 -3.16 26.05
CA GLN A 113 -8.88 -3.33 24.61
C GLN A 113 -8.18 -4.66 24.26
N GLN A 114 -7.23 -5.11 25.07
CA GLN A 114 -6.59 -6.42 24.91
C GLN A 114 -7.59 -7.56 25.07
N GLN A 115 -8.42 -7.53 26.12
CA GLN A 115 -9.50 -8.49 26.32
C GLN A 115 -10.47 -8.47 25.14
N PHE A 116 -10.94 -7.28 24.75
CA PHE A 116 -11.83 -7.10 23.60
C PHE A 116 -11.24 -7.70 22.31
N ASN A 117 -9.94 -7.52 22.07
CA ASN A 117 -9.26 -8.09 20.90
C ASN A 117 -9.14 -9.62 20.98
N ARG A 118 -8.94 -10.19 22.18
CA ARG A 118 -8.93 -11.64 22.40
C ARG A 118 -10.31 -12.24 22.14
N ASP A 119 -11.36 -11.67 22.72
CA ASP A 119 -12.74 -12.15 22.55
C ASP A 119 -13.17 -12.11 21.08
N LYS A 120 -12.83 -11.02 20.40
CA LYS A 120 -13.03 -10.90 18.96
C LYS A 120 -12.31 -11.99 18.18
N LEU A 121 -11.04 -12.26 18.50
CA LEU A 121 -10.24 -13.27 17.82
C LEU A 121 -10.82 -14.68 18.04
N GLU A 122 -11.21 -15.01 19.28
CA GLU A 122 -11.83 -16.29 19.60
C GLU A 122 -13.19 -16.46 18.91
N SER A 123 -14.00 -15.40 18.84
CA SER A 123 -15.23 -15.42 18.04
C SER A 123 -14.95 -15.61 16.54
N GLU A 124 -13.86 -15.05 15.99
CA GLU A 124 -13.48 -15.25 14.59
C GLU A 124 -12.99 -16.69 14.31
N LYS A 125 -12.33 -17.33 15.29
CA LYS A 125 -11.86 -18.73 15.19
C LYS A 125 -12.99 -19.74 15.33
N THR A 126 -13.99 -19.46 16.15
CA THR A 126 -15.10 -20.38 16.41
C THR A 126 -16.18 -20.32 15.32
N TYR A 127 -16.31 -19.20 14.61
CA TYR A 127 -17.30 -19.05 13.55
C TYR A 127 -16.86 -19.74 12.25
N ILE A 128 -17.50 -20.87 11.93
CA ILE A 128 -17.27 -21.63 10.70
C ILE A 128 -18.06 -20.98 9.54
N VAL A 129 -17.34 -20.60 8.48
CA VAL A 129 -17.92 -20.02 7.26
C VAL A 129 -18.28 -21.11 6.26
N ARG A 130 -17.50 -22.20 6.21
CA ARG A 130 -17.74 -23.35 5.35
C ARG A 130 -17.32 -24.63 6.06
N TYR A 131 -18.28 -25.53 6.28
CA TYR A 131 -18.04 -26.84 6.87
C TYR A 131 -17.30 -27.78 5.93
N ASP A 132 -16.51 -28.68 6.49
CA ASP A 132 -15.89 -29.77 5.75
C ASP A 132 -16.91 -30.84 5.40
N SER A 133 -16.78 -31.43 4.21
CA SER A 133 -17.66 -32.51 3.74
C SER A 133 -17.64 -33.79 4.60
N LYS A 134 -16.71 -33.88 5.57
CA LYS A 134 -16.47 -35.08 6.39
C LYS A 134 -16.73 -34.86 7.89
N SER A 135 -17.03 -33.64 8.32
CA SER A 135 -17.21 -33.31 9.74
C SER A 135 -18.01 -32.03 9.90
N ASP A 136 -19.09 -32.10 10.67
CA ASP A 136 -19.98 -30.97 10.94
C ASP A 136 -19.40 -29.97 11.94
N ASN A 137 -18.27 -30.29 12.59
CA ASN A 137 -17.65 -29.44 13.62
C ASN A 137 -16.29 -28.87 13.22
N THR A 138 -15.83 -29.15 12.00
CA THR A 138 -14.57 -28.61 11.47
C THR A 138 -14.82 -27.94 10.13
N GLY A 139 -14.09 -26.87 9.85
CA GLY A 139 -14.24 -26.17 8.59
C GLY A 139 -13.41 -24.89 8.52
N TRP A 140 -13.61 -24.19 7.40
CA TRP A 140 -12.98 -22.92 7.12
C TRP A 140 -13.59 -21.82 7.99
N THR A 141 -12.82 -21.26 8.91
CA THR A 141 -13.31 -20.27 9.90
C THR A 141 -13.31 -18.84 9.34
N ALA A 142 -13.98 -17.91 10.02
CA ALA A 142 -13.91 -16.48 9.68
C ALA A 142 -12.47 -15.95 9.81
N HIS A 143 -11.74 -16.42 10.81
CA HIS A 143 -10.33 -16.12 11.01
C HIS A 143 -9.46 -16.60 9.83
N ASP A 144 -9.70 -17.80 9.29
CA ASP A 144 -8.97 -18.31 8.13
C ASP A 144 -9.27 -17.51 6.86
N ALA A 145 -10.54 -17.16 6.66
CA ALA A 145 -10.96 -16.28 5.57
C ALA A 145 -10.24 -14.92 5.63
N LYS A 146 -10.18 -14.33 6.82
CA LYS A 146 -9.51 -13.04 7.08
C LYS A 146 -8.01 -13.13 6.85
N LYS A 147 -7.32 -14.16 7.37
CA LYS A 147 -5.89 -14.38 7.14
C LYS A 147 -5.56 -14.58 5.66
N ARG A 148 -6.39 -15.35 4.94
CA ARG A 148 -6.22 -15.55 3.50
C ARG A 148 -6.33 -14.24 2.73
N GLU A 149 -7.33 -13.42 3.07
CA GLU A 149 -7.54 -12.11 2.44
C GLU A 149 -6.39 -11.13 2.78
N GLN A 150 -5.89 -11.13 4.02
CA GLN A 150 -4.73 -10.34 4.42
C GLN A 150 -3.47 -10.72 3.62
N ARG A 151 -3.16 -12.02 3.54
CA ARG A 151 -2.03 -12.53 2.73
C ARG A 151 -2.16 -12.15 1.26
N LYS A 152 -3.38 -12.26 0.70
CA LYS A 152 -3.66 -11.84 -0.67
C LYS A 152 -3.37 -10.36 -0.88
N ARG A 153 -3.87 -9.49 0.01
CA ARG A 153 -3.64 -8.04 -0.07
C ARG A 153 -2.17 -7.67 0.10
N TYR A 154 -1.48 -8.31 1.06
CA TYR A 154 -0.05 -8.15 1.24
C TYR A 154 0.69 -8.46 -0.05
N ARG A 155 0.44 -9.64 -0.64
CA ARG A 155 1.09 -10.07 -1.87
C ARG A 155 0.87 -9.11 -3.03
N ILE A 156 -0.37 -8.66 -3.24
CA ILE A 156 -0.70 -7.69 -4.30
C ILE A 156 0.05 -6.37 -4.07
N ASN A 157 0.03 -5.83 -2.84
CA ASN A 157 0.74 -4.58 -2.55
C ASN A 157 2.25 -4.75 -2.74
N HIS A 158 2.80 -5.87 -2.31
CA HIS A 158 4.23 -6.19 -2.43
C HIS A 158 4.66 -6.27 -3.90
N ASP A 159 3.96 -7.06 -4.70
CA ASP A 159 4.28 -7.25 -6.12
C ASP A 159 4.17 -5.93 -6.90
N ILE A 160 3.13 -5.12 -6.64
CA ILE A 160 2.99 -3.79 -7.25
C ILE A 160 4.15 -2.87 -6.85
N ALA A 161 4.55 -2.87 -5.58
CA ALA A 161 5.64 -2.03 -5.10
C ALA A 161 6.99 -2.43 -5.74
N GLU A 162 7.26 -3.73 -5.88
CA GLU A 162 8.47 -4.22 -6.56
C GLU A 162 8.49 -3.87 -8.06
N HIS A 163 7.36 -4.01 -8.76
CA HIS A 163 7.28 -3.58 -10.15
C HIS A 163 7.47 -2.07 -10.30
N LEU A 164 6.97 -1.30 -9.33
CA LEU A 164 7.11 0.15 -9.33
C LEU A 164 8.56 0.58 -9.08
N ASP A 165 9.24 -0.06 -8.12
CA ASP A 165 10.66 0.14 -7.87
C ASP A 165 11.50 -0.17 -9.12
N ASP A 166 11.31 -1.36 -9.70
CA ASP A 166 12.00 -1.76 -10.94
C ASP A 166 11.76 -0.76 -12.08
N PHE A 167 10.52 -0.31 -12.26
CA PHE A 167 10.20 0.72 -13.25
C PHE A 167 10.94 2.03 -12.98
N CYS A 168 10.95 2.50 -11.74
CA CYS A 168 11.58 3.77 -11.41
C CYS A 168 13.10 3.72 -11.57
N LEU A 169 13.75 2.67 -11.08
CA LEU A 169 15.19 2.53 -11.10
C LEU A 169 15.71 2.14 -12.49
N ASN A 170 15.20 1.04 -13.06
CA ASN A 170 15.76 0.44 -14.26
C ASN A 170 15.18 1.01 -15.55
N PHE A 171 13.94 1.51 -15.52
CA PHE A 171 13.33 2.16 -16.68
C PHE A 171 13.53 3.68 -16.65
N LEU A 172 13.09 4.38 -15.61
CA LEU A 172 13.16 5.85 -15.59
C LEU A 172 14.52 6.41 -15.15
N ASN A 173 15.41 5.60 -14.56
CA ASN A 173 16.65 6.04 -13.93
C ASN A 173 16.40 7.13 -12.86
N TYR A 174 15.37 6.91 -12.04
CA TYR A 174 15.00 7.79 -10.94
C TYR A 174 15.71 7.35 -9.65
N SER A 175 15.87 8.29 -8.71
CA SER A 175 16.40 7.99 -7.38
C SER A 175 15.27 7.76 -6.39
N GLY A 176 15.41 6.73 -5.53
CA GLY A 176 14.47 6.44 -4.45
C GLY A 176 14.80 7.19 -3.15
N LEU A 177 13.78 7.73 -2.51
CA LEU A 177 13.81 8.34 -1.17
C LEU A 177 12.88 7.58 -0.23
N PHE A 178 13.36 7.26 0.96
CA PHE A 178 12.57 6.75 2.07
C PHE A 178 12.28 7.89 3.04
N LEU A 179 11.01 8.25 3.15
CA LEU A 179 10.54 9.33 4.02
C LEU A 179 9.89 8.75 5.27
N SER A 180 10.29 9.25 6.44
CA SER A 180 9.66 8.97 7.73
C SER A 180 9.17 10.27 8.36
N LEU A 181 7.96 10.67 7.99
CA LEU A 181 7.37 11.98 8.29
C LEU A 181 6.42 11.87 9.48
N THR A 182 6.71 12.60 10.56
CA THR A 182 5.90 12.62 11.77
C THR A 182 5.21 13.97 11.92
N LEU A 183 4.08 13.98 12.62
CA LEU A 183 3.46 15.23 13.01
C LEU A 183 4.26 15.93 14.12
N PRO A 184 4.14 17.26 14.24
CA PRO A 184 4.59 18.00 15.41
C PRO A 184 3.92 17.57 16.72
N SER A 185 4.56 17.89 17.86
CA SER A 185 4.15 17.47 19.21
C SER A 185 2.72 17.83 19.59
N GLU A 186 2.19 18.95 19.09
CA GLU A 186 0.83 19.40 19.39
C GLU A 186 -0.26 18.43 18.88
N TYR A 187 0.05 17.56 17.91
CA TYR A 187 -0.87 16.56 17.38
C TYR A 187 -0.83 15.21 18.11
N HIS A 188 0.02 15.06 19.13
CA HIS A 188 0.11 13.84 19.93
C HIS A 188 -1.04 13.76 20.95
N GLY A 189 -1.54 14.91 21.41
CA GLY A 189 -2.64 15.00 22.37
C GLY A 189 -4.04 15.20 21.77
N CYS A 190 -4.15 15.42 20.46
CA CYS A 190 -5.45 15.61 19.80
C CYS A 190 -6.13 14.28 19.45
N SER A 191 -7.33 14.32 18.85
CA SER A 191 -7.99 13.11 18.36
C SER A 191 -7.23 12.45 17.21
N TYR A 192 -7.43 11.15 16.99
CA TYR A 192 -6.83 10.44 15.87
C TYR A 192 -7.26 11.01 14.53
N GLU A 193 -8.51 11.44 14.41
CA GLU A 193 -9.10 12.02 13.22
C GLU A 193 -8.42 13.33 12.84
N GLU A 194 -8.26 14.24 13.80
CA GLU A 194 -7.56 15.52 13.58
C GLU A 194 -6.11 15.29 13.14
N ALA A 195 -5.37 14.43 13.85
CA ALA A 195 -4.00 14.10 13.48
C ALA A 195 -3.92 13.47 12.07
N LYS A 196 -4.85 12.57 11.74
CA LYS A 196 -4.91 11.92 10.43
C LYS A 196 -5.26 12.90 9.31
N GLU A 197 -6.17 13.82 9.57
CA GLU A 197 -6.54 14.87 8.62
C GLU A 197 -5.35 15.76 8.33
N GLU A 198 -4.66 16.23 9.38
CA GLU A 198 -3.51 17.10 9.23
C GLU A 198 -2.37 16.45 8.45
N ILE A 199 -2.00 15.21 8.80
CA ILE A 199 -0.91 14.54 8.09
C ILE A 199 -1.27 14.31 6.61
N SER A 200 -2.53 13.97 6.33
CA SER A 200 -3.04 13.78 4.96
C SER A 200 -3.08 15.10 4.18
N ARG A 201 -3.40 16.22 4.85
CA ARG A 201 -3.41 17.57 4.27
C ARG A 201 -2.00 17.97 3.85
N ARG A 202 -1.00 17.82 4.73
CA ARG A 202 0.41 18.09 4.43
C ARG A 202 0.91 17.28 3.24
N TRP A 203 0.66 15.96 3.25
CA TRP A 203 1.05 15.10 2.12
C TRP A 203 0.34 15.50 0.81
N THR A 204 -0.92 15.93 0.88
CA THR A 204 -1.66 16.42 -0.29
C THR A 204 -1.08 17.73 -0.82
N ASN A 205 -0.63 18.63 0.06
CA ASN A 205 0.06 19.86 -0.35
C ASN A 205 1.39 19.57 -1.05
N ILE A 206 2.19 18.64 -0.54
CA ILE A 206 3.44 18.19 -1.19
C ILE A 206 3.12 17.74 -2.62
N ARG A 207 2.22 16.76 -2.79
CA ARG A 207 1.84 16.26 -4.12
C ARG A 207 1.31 17.34 -5.05
N ARG A 208 0.52 18.29 -4.52
CA ARG A 208 0.00 19.44 -5.28
C ARG A 208 1.12 20.34 -5.79
N ARG A 209 2.11 20.69 -4.96
CA ARG A 209 3.27 21.51 -5.35
C ARG A 209 4.13 20.80 -6.39
N LEU A 210 4.39 19.50 -6.22
CA LEU A 210 5.13 18.71 -7.21
C LEU A 210 4.40 18.64 -8.56
N LYS A 211 3.07 18.41 -8.53
CA LYS A 211 2.25 18.41 -9.74
C LYS A 211 2.23 19.76 -10.44
N TYR A 212 2.16 20.87 -9.69
CA TYR A 212 2.19 22.22 -10.26
C TYR A 212 3.47 22.49 -11.06
N ARG A 213 4.60 21.93 -10.62
CA ARG A 213 5.87 21.98 -11.36
C ARG A 213 6.04 20.88 -12.41
N ASN A 214 5.01 20.10 -12.70
CA ASN A 214 5.07 18.96 -13.62
C ASN A 214 6.17 17.93 -13.25
N ILE A 215 6.47 17.79 -11.96
CA ILE A 215 7.43 16.80 -11.47
C ILE A 215 6.74 15.45 -11.34
N LEU A 216 7.14 14.50 -12.18
CA LEU A 216 6.72 13.12 -12.06
C LEU A 216 7.29 12.52 -10.77
N HIS A 217 6.41 12.03 -9.92
CA HIS A 217 6.74 11.39 -8.66
C HIS A 217 5.93 10.11 -8.52
N LEU A 218 6.62 9.02 -8.24
CA LEU A 218 6.07 7.66 -8.17
C LEU A 218 6.42 7.03 -6.82
N GLY A 219 5.72 5.98 -6.42
CA GLY A 219 6.10 5.18 -5.26
C GLY A 219 4.94 4.69 -4.43
N MET A 220 5.13 4.53 -3.11
CA MET A 220 4.06 4.16 -2.19
C MET A 220 4.16 4.88 -0.87
N SER A 221 3.02 5.02 -0.19
CA SER A 221 2.95 5.53 1.18
C SER A 221 2.15 4.59 2.06
N VAL A 222 2.59 4.49 3.31
CA VAL A 222 1.93 3.75 4.37
C VAL A 222 1.77 4.69 5.55
N ILE A 223 0.55 4.77 6.08
CA ILE A 223 0.31 5.40 7.38
C ILE A 223 0.45 4.30 8.44
N GLU A 224 1.40 4.49 9.35
CA GLU A 224 1.58 3.68 10.54
C GLU A 224 1.25 4.53 11.78
N LEU A 225 0.97 3.87 12.91
CA LEU A 225 0.76 4.52 14.20
C LEU A 225 2.02 4.41 15.06
N GLN A 226 2.40 5.52 15.69
CA GLN A 226 3.39 5.57 16.75
C GLN A 226 2.90 4.87 18.03
N LYS A 227 3.76 4.80 19.05
CA LYS A 227 3.45 4.16 20.34
C LYS A 227 2.27 4.82 21.09
N ASP A 228 2.08 6.11 20.86
CA ASP A 228 0.99 6.94 21.38
C ASP A 228 -0.21 7.00 20.41
N GLU A 229 -0.23 6.15 19.38
CA GLU A 229 -1.25 6.13 18.33
C GLU A 229 -1.33 7.39 17.45
N THR A 230 -0.28 8.24 17.44
CA THR A 230 -0.13 9.34 16.49
C THR A 230 0.22 8.79 15.09
N PRO A 231 -0.52 9.14 14.02
CA PRO A 231 -0.20 8.67 12.69
C PRO A 231 1.11 9.30 12.17
N HIS A 232 1.93 8.51 11.51
CA HIS A 232 3.10 8.96 10.77
C HIS A 232 3.19 8.26 9.41
N TYR A 233 3.85 8.90 8.45
CA TYR A 233 4.04 8.34 7.11
C TYR A 233 5.38 7.63 6.99
N HIS A 234 5.34 6.44 6.39
CA HIS A 234 6.48 5.86 5.68
C HIS A 234 6.21 5.95 4.18
N ILE A 235 7.07 6.63 3.44
CA ILE A 235 6.90 6.86 2.00
C ILE A 235 8.14 6.39 1.27
N GLN A 236 7.95 5.55 0.26
CA GLN A 236 8.94 5.32 -0.78
C GLN A 236 8.58 6.24 -1.94
N LEU A 237 9.47 7.16 -2.27
CA LEU A 237 9.25 8.20 -3.26
C LEU A 237 10.37 8.16 -4.29
N TYR A 238 10.01 7.94 -5.55
CA TYR A 238 10.93 7.96 -6.67
C TYR A 238 10.73 9.23 -7.47
N ILE A 239 11.85 9.91 -7.72
CA ILE A 239 11.89 11.20 -8.40
C ILE A 239 13.10 11.25 -9.31
N ASN A 240 13.06 12.17 -10.27
CA ASN A 240 14.24 12.44 -11.06
C ASN A 240 15.37 13.01 -10.17
N PRO A 241 16.62 12.52 -10.30
CA PRO A 241 17.73 13.01 -9.47
C PRO A 241 17.94 14.53 -9.56
N SER A 242 17.67 15.15 -10.72
CA SER A 242 17.79 16.61 -10.89
C SER A 242 16.78 17.41 -10.09
N GLU A 243 15.66 16.80 -9.67
CA GLU A 243 14.58 17.45 -8.92
C GLU A 243 14.70 17.22 -7.40
N ARG A 244 15.68 16.42 -6.96
CA ARG A 244 15.77 15.94 -5.58
C ARG A 244 15.80 17.06 -4.55
N GLU A 245 16.69 18.02 -4.72
CA GLU A 245 16.86 19.13 -3.79
C GLU A 245 15.55 19.93 -3.63
N TYR A 246 14.87 20.20 -4.75
CA TYR A 246 13.58 20.88 -4.70
C TYR A 246 12.51 20.04 -3.99
N VAL A 247 12.41 18.74 -4.28
CA VAL A 247 11.45 17.85 -3.64
C VAL A 247 11.68 17.78 -2.13
N GLU A 248 12.92 17.63 -1.69
CA GLU A 248 13.29 17.66 -0.26
C GLU A 248 12.88 18.98 0.40
N SER A 249 13.14 20.11 -0.27
CA SER A 249 12.73 21.44 0.24
C SER A 249 11.21 21.56 0.42
N VAL A 250 10.42 21.00 -0.49
CA VAL A 250 8.95 21.00 -0.40
C VAL A 250 8.47 20.12 0.75
N ILE A 251 9.09 18.96 0.95
CA ILE A 251 8.77 18.05 2.07
C ILE A 251 9.05 18.75 3.40
N LEU A 252 10.23 19.34 3.57
CA LEU A 252 10.63 20.03 4.81
C LEU A 252 9.84 21.31 5.07
N HIS A 253 9.29 21.94 4.03
CA HIS A 253 8.39 23.07 4.19
C HIS A 253 7.03 22.65 4.78
N GLU A 254 6.47 21.51 4.34
CA GLU A 254 5.20 21.00 4.88
C GLU A 254 5.38 20.25 6.21
N PHE A 255 6.60 19.76 6.47
CA PHE A 255 7.00 19.11 7.73
C PHE A 255 8.21 19.83 8.37
N PRO A 256 8.02 21.06 8.89
CA PRO A 256 9.12 21.86 9.44
C PRO A 256 9.78 21.21 10.67
N ASN A 257 9.04 20.41 11.44
CA ASN A 257 9.57 19.63 12.57
C ASN A 257 10.63 18.60 12.16
N GLU A 258 10.75 18.31 10.87
CA GLU A 258 11.74 17.37 10.33
C GLU A 258 13.08 18.00 10.04
N GLN A 259 13.18 19.33 9.98
CA GLN A 259 14.41 20.04 9.58
C GLN A 259 15.60 19.68 10.48
N GLY A 260 15.39 19.62 11.79
CA GLY A 260 16.43 19.23 12.76
C GLY A 260 16.84 17.75 12.68
N ARG A 261 16.08 16.91 11.97
CA ARG A 261 16.34 15.48 11.79
C ARG A 261 16.28 15.03 10.33
N GLN A 262 16.58 15.92 9.39
CA GLN A 262 16.41 15.69 7.95
C GLN A 262 17.09 14.39 7.49
N TYR A 263 18.32 14.14 7.92
CA TYR A 263 19.07 12.93 7.54
C TYR A 263 18.41 11.62 8.00
N ASN A 264 17.60 11.66 9.06
CA ASN A 264 16.83 10.52 9.52
C ASN A 264 15.45 10.47 8.85
N ALA A 265 14.86 11.63 8.58
CA ALA A 265 13.52 11.77 8.00
C ALA A 265 13.49 11.49 6.50
N ILE A 266 14.55 11.81 5.77
CA ILE A 266 14.69 11.69 4.32
C ILE A 266 15.97 10.91 4.03
N GLN A 267 15.83 9.63 3.73
CA GLN A 267 16.96 8.74 3.45
C GLN A 267 16.94 8.31 1.99
N SER A 268 18.11 8.03 1.41
CA SER A 268 18.16 7.37 0.10
C SER A 268 17.77 5.89 0.25
N ILE A 269 17.02 5.35 -0.71
CA ILE A 269 16.71 3.92 -0.75
C ILE A 269 17.89 3.20 -1.42
N TRP A 270 18.62 2.41 -0.62
CA TRP A 270 19.66 1.50 -1.12
C TRP A 270 19.16 0.07 -1.22
N ASP A 271 18.11 -0.27 -0.46
CA ASP A 271 17.49 -1.59 -0.42
C ASP A 271 15.97 -1.45 -0.42
N ALA A 272 15.41 -1.35 -1.62
CA ALA A 272 13.98 -1.18 -1.82
C ALA A 272 13.17 -2.36 -1.28
N ILE A 273 13.69 -3.59 -1.43
CA ILE A 273 12.98 -4.81 -0.99
C ILE A 273 12.80 -4.81 0.52
N ASN A 274 13.86 -4.50 1.27
CA ASN A 274 13.74 -4.40 2.73
C ASN A 274 12.85 -3.24 3.17
N CYS A 275 12.90 -2.10 2.47
CA CYS A 275 11.97 -0.99 2.71
C CYS A 275 10.51 -1.40 2.44
N ILE A 276 10.24 -2.14 1.35
CA ILE A 276 8.90 -2.63 1.01
C ILE A 276 8.42 -3.61 2.08
N GLY A 277 9.26 -4.58 2.42
CA GLY A 277 8.98 -5.55 3.48
C GLY A 277 8.70 -4.85 4.82
N TYR A 278 9.48 -3.83 5.17
CA TYR A 278 9.29 -3.00 6.37
C TYR A 278 7.94 -2.27 6.35
N CYS A 279 7.62 -1.53 5.28
CA CYS A 279 6.38 -0.79 5.14
C CYS A 279 5.14 -1.69 5.12
N LEU A 280 5.26 -2.87 4.53
CA LEU A 280 4.15 -3.80 4.36
C LEU A 280 4.07 -4.84 5.48
N LYS A 281 4.95 -4.80 6.50
CA LYS A 281 5.01 -5.78 7.59
C LYS A 281 3.62 -6.24 8.02
N ASP A 282 3.37 -7.54 7.83
CA ASP A 282 2.12 -8.27 8.12
C ASP A 282 1.90 -8.42 9.64
N SER A 283 2.01 -7.33 10.37
CA SER A 283 2.12 -7.30 11.83
C SER A 283 0.78 -7.49 12.55
N GLY A 284 -0.26 -7.96 11.85
CA GLY A 284 -1.62 -7.98 12.40
C GLY A 284 -2.16 -6.58 12.78
N LYS A 285 -1.42 -5.51 12.42
CA LYS A 285 -1.83 -4.12 12.64
C LYS A 285 -3.02 -3.84 11.73
N THR A 286 -4.15 -3.52 12.35
CA THR A 286 -5.45 -3.42 11.68
C THR A 286 -5.60 -2.14 10.84
N ASP A 287 -4.67 -1.20 10.94
CA ASP A 287 -4.83 0.17 10.45
C ASP A 287 -3.73 0.67 9.49
N ASN A 288 -2.91 -0.20 8.91
CA ASN A 288 -1.92 0.23 7.91
C ASN A 288 -2.63 0.54 6.57
N TYR A 289 -2.67 1.82 6.20
CA TYR A 289 -3.24 2.26 4.91
C TYR A 289 -2.15 2.37 3.86
N VAL A 290 -2.08 1.40 2.95
CA VAL A 290 -1.13 1.39 1.83
C VAL A 290 -1.75 2.07 0.62
N SER A 291 -1.11 3.12 0.11
CA SER A 291 -1.51 3.79 -1.13
C SER A 291 -0.32 3.95 -2.09
N PHE A 292 -0.60 3.83 -3.39
CA PHE A 292 0.41 4.00 -4.44
C PHE A 292 0.37 5.42 -4.99
N ILE A 293 1.55 5.97 -5.23
CA ILE A 293 1.78 7.32 -5.73
C ILE A 293 2.06 7.21 -7.23
N GLY A 294 1.33 7.99 -8.04
CA GLY A 294 1.46 7.98 -9.51
C GLY A 294 0.84 6.77 -10.23
N LEU A 295 0.16 5.87 -9.50
CA LEU A 295 -0.62 4.78 -10.07
C LEU A 295 -2.12 5.09 -10.09
N THR A 296 -2.89 4.38 -10.91
CA THR A 296 -4.35 4.53 -10.96
C THR A 296 -5.00 4.15 -9.63
N LYS A 297 -6.14 4.77 -9.32
CA LYS A 297 -6.89 4.47 -8.08
C LYS A 297 -7.33 2.99 -8.00
N ASP A 298 -7.54 2.35 -9.16
CA ASP A 298 -7.98 0.97 -9.29
C ASP A 298 -6.82 -0.04 -9.48
N ILE A 299 -5.56 0.38 -9.30
CA ILE A 299 -4.39 -0.45 -9.60
C ILE A 299 -4.41 -1.82 -8.91
N LYS A 300 -4.88 -1.89 -7.65
CA LYS A 300 -4.94 -3.15 -6.90
C LYS A 300 -5.95 -4.13 -7.50
N SER A 301 -7.16 -3.66 -7.83
CA SER A 301 -8.17 -4.48 -8.50
C SER A 301 -7.77 -4.85 -9.92
N ARG A 302 -7.10 -3.93 -10.61
CA ARG A 302 -6.56 -4.14 -11.95
C ARG A 302 -5.52 -5.25 -11.97
N TYR A 303 -4.55 -5.17 -11.06
CA TYR A 303 -3.53 -6.19 -10.88
C TYR A 303 -4.15 -7.56 -10.54
N ASP A 304 -5.06 -7.60 -9.57
CA ASP A 304 -5.76 -8.83 -9.17
C ASP A 304 -6.53 -9.47 -10.34
N ASN A 305 -7.25 -8.66 -11.13
CA ASN A 305 -7.99 -9.16 -12.28
C ASN A 305 -7.06 -9.74 -13.35
N VAL A 306 -5.97 -9.04 -13.70
CA VAL A 306 -5.01 -9.52 -14.69
C VAL A 306 -4.32 -10.80 -14.22
N TYR A 307 -3.90 -10.86 -12.95
CA TYR A 307 -3.29 -12.07 -12.36
C TYR A 307 -4.20 -13.30 -12.48
N HIS A 308 -5.51 -13.10 -12.28
CA HIS A 308 -6.54 -14.14 -12.37
C HIS A 308 -7.16 -14.28 -13.77
N ASN A 309 -6.61 -13.64 -14.80
CA ASN A 309 -7.12 -13.69 -16.19
C ASN A 309 -8.56 -13.22 -16.36
N ARG A 310 -8.97 -12.23 -15.56
CA ARG A 310 -10.29 -11.60 -15.63
C ARG A 310 -10.22 -10.33 -16.45
N LYS A 311 -11.32 -10.02 -17.15
CA LYS A 311 -11.43 -8.78 -17.94
C LYS A 311 -11.30 -7.55 -17.05
N HIS A 312 -10.70 -6.49 -17.59
CA HIS A 312 -10.62 -5.17 -16.97
C HIS A 312 -10.96 -4.09 -18.00
N LYS A 313 -11.62 -3.03 -17.52
CA LYS A 313 -12.31 -2.00 -18.32
C LYS A 313 -11.39 -1.03 -19.07
N ASP A 314 -10.56 -1.52 -20.00
CA ASP A 314 -9.59 -0.76 -20.81
C ASP A 314 -8.42 -1.63 -21.32
N LEU A 315 -8.38 -2.91 -20.94
CA LEU A 315 -7.34 -3.84 -21.35
C LEU A 315 -7.86 -4.85 -22.37
N SER A 316 -7.16 -4.97 -23.50
CA SER A 316 -7.39 -6.04 -24.46
C SER A 316 -7.08 -7.42 -23.84
N ASP A 317 -7.74 -8.48 -24.32
CA ASP A 317 -7.47 -9.86 -23.90
C ASP A 317 -5.99 -10.25 -24.11
N TRP A 318 -5.34 -9.72 -25.15
CA TRP A 318 -3.91 -9.91 -25.39
C TRP A 318 -3.05 -9.35 -24.26
N ARG A 319 -3.25 -8.08 -23.88
CA ARG A 319 -2.55 -7.45 -22.73
C ARG A 319 -2.76 -8.24 -21.45
N ILE A 320 -4.00 -8.65 -21.16
CA ILE A 320 -4.31 -9.44 -19.96
C ILE A 320 -3.52 -10.76 -19.97
N SER A 321 -3.59 -11.52 -21.07
CA SER A 321 -2.90 -12.81 -21.19
C SER A 321 -1.39 -12.66 -21.09
N LYS A 322 -0.81 -11.66 -21.77
CA LYS A 322 0.64 -11.42 -21.79
C LYS A 322 1.14 -10.95 -20.42
N SER A 323 0.49 -9.95 -19.81
CA SER A 323 0.83 -9.48 -18.46
C SER A 323 0.69 -10.59 -17.42
N ARG A 324 -0.35 -11.42 -17.49
CA ARG A 324 -0.49 -12.58 -16.61
C ARG A 324 0.70 -13.54 -16.72
N ARG A 325 1.14 -13.85 -17.95
CA ARG A 325 2.34 -14.68 -18.17
C ARG A 325 3.59 -14.05 -17.57
N MET A 326 3.73 -12.73 -17.67
CA MET A 326 4.85 -12.00 -17.04
C MET A 326 4.77 -12.09 -15.52
N MET A 327 3.61 -11.78 -14.91
CA MET A 327 3.38 -11.88 -13.46
C MET A 327 3.66 -13.29 -12.93
N LYS A 328 3.31 -14.34 -13.69
CA LYS A 328 3.53 -15.75 -13.30
C LYS A 328 5.00 -16.17 -13.26
N LYS A 329 5.93 -15.37 -13.80
CA LYS A 329 7.37 -15.61 -13.66
C LYS A 329 7.89 -15.29 -12.26
N ASN A 330 7.11 -14.61 -11.41
CA ASN A 330 7.49 -14.17 -10.06
C ASN A 330 8.80 -13.37 -10.03
N GLN A 331 8.99 -12.51 -11.04
CA GLN A 331 10.11 -11.57 -11.13
C GLN A 331 9.55 -10.14 -11.17
N SER A 332 10.24 -9.20 -10.53
CA SER A 332 9.92 -7.78 -10.64
C SER A 332 10.14 -7.33 -12.09
N ASP A 333 9.11 -6.78 -12.72
CA ASP A 333 9.19 -6.25 -14.07
C ASP A 333 8.25 -5.04 -14.18
N GLY A 334 8.84 -3.84 -14.21
CA GLY A 334 8.14 -2.57 -14.30
C GLY A 334 7.31 -2.42 -15.57
N GLN A 335 7.63 -3.17 -16.63
CA GLN A 335 6.86 -3.16 -17.87
C GLN A 335 5.45 -3.75 -17.66
N ILE A 336 5.24 -4.56 -16.62
CA ILE A 336 3.91 -5.05 -16.25
C ILE A 336 2.98 -3.87 -15.99
N LEU A 337 3.45 -2.81 -15.30
CA LEU A 337 2.65 -1.62 -15.01
C LEU A 337 2.25 -0.89 -16.29
N LEU A 338 3.13 -0.80 -17.30
CA LEU A 338 2.79 -0.23 -18.61
C LEU A 338 1.79 -1.11 -19.38
N MET A 339 1.99 -2.42 -19.37
CA MET A 339 1.12 -3.37 -20.07
C MET A 339 -0.30 -3.40 -19.49
N ILE A 340 -0.45 -3.18 -18.19
CA ILE A 340 -1.75 -3.01 -17.55
C ILE A 340 -2.23 -1.55 -17.51
N ARG A 341 -1.53 -0.59 -18.12
CA ARG A 341 -1.87 0.85 -18.04
C ARG A 341 -2.08 1.33 -16.59
N GLY A 342 -1.16 0.95 -15.71
CA GLY A 342 -1.27 1.12 -14.27
C GLY A 342 -0.94 2.52 -13.75
N PHE A 343 -0.40 3.41 -14.58
CA PHE A 343 -0.04 4.77 -14.16
C PHE A 343 -1.24 5.71 -14.21
N SER A 344 -1.29 6.68 -13.30
CA SER A 344 -2.31 7.75 -13.36
C SER A 344 -1.97 8.82 -14.39
N ASP A 345 -0.71 8.92 -14.80
CA ASP A 345 -0.27 9.78 -15.89
C ASP A 345 -0.38 9.05 -17.23
N ASP A 346 -1.22 9.56 -18.13
CA ASP A 346 -1.44 8.96 -19.43
C ASP A 346 -0.21 9.00 -20.34
N LYS A 347 0.71 9.95 -20.14
CA LYS A 347 1.95 10.02 -20.90
C LYS A 347 2.81 8.78 -20.65
N LEU A 348 2.92 8.34 -19.39
CA LEU A 348 3.59 7.08 -19.06
C LEU A 348 2.88 5.88 -19.70
N ASN A 349 1.55 5.79 -19.58
CA ASN A 349 0.81 4.68 -20.18
C ASN A 349 0.98 4.63 -21.72
N SER A 350 1.12 5.78 -22.35
CA SER A 350 1.28 5.91 -23.79
C SER A 350 2.63 5.39 -24.31
N LEU A 351 3.63 5.17 -23.44
CA LEU A 351 4.89 4.49 -23.80
C LEU A 351 4.67 3.07 -24.36
N SER A 352 3.49 2.49 -24.11
CA SER A 352 3.09 1.18 -24.65
C SER A 352 2.09 1.28 -25.82
N SER A 353 1.86 2.49 -26.35
CA SER A 353 0.93 2.78 -27.44
C SER A 353 1.64 2.87 -28.78
N ARG A 354 0.93 2.81 -29.92
CA ARG A 354 1.56 2.83 -31.24
C ARG A 354 2.35 4.11 -31.53
N HIS A 355 1.93 5.23 -30.95
CA HIS A 355 2.58 6.54 -31.07
C HIS A 355 3.01 6.96 -29.66
N PRO A 356 4.18 6.50 -29.21
CA PRO A 356 4.55 6.61 -27.80
C PRO A 356 4.95 8.05 -27.46
N ASP A 357 4.44 8.56 -26.33
CA ASP A 357 4.86 9.86 -25.80
C ASP A 357 6.23 9.72 -25.13
N MET A 358 7.22 10.44 -25.64
CA MET A 358 8.60 10.40 -25.16
C MET A 358 8.89 11.44 -24.07
N THR A 359 7.87 12.10 -23.50
CA THR A 359 8.03 13.20 -22.51
C THR A 359 9.00 12.86 -21.37
N TYR A 360 8.99 11.61 -20.87
CA TYR A 360 9.83 11.19 -19.74
C TYR A 360 11.09 10.41 -20.16
N ILE A 361 11.33 10.27 -21.46
CA ILE A 361 12.43 9.49 -22.02
C ILE A 361 13.60 10.44 -22.31
N ARG A 362 14.74 10.18 -21.67
CA ARG A 362 15.91 11.06 -21.67
C ARG A 362 17.13 10.48 -22.36
N ASN A 363 17.20 9.16 -22.55
CA ASN A 363 18.36 8.50 -23.15
C ASN A 363 17.95 7.35 -24.09
N ASP A 364 18.93 6.85 -24.85
CA ASP A 364 18.71 5.82 -25.87
C ASP A 364 18.36 4.46 -25.26
N ILE A 365 18.86 4.15 -24.05
CA ILE A 365 18.51 2.91 -23.34
C ILE A 365 17.00 2.87 -23.08
N GLN A 366 16.43 3.99 -22.64
CA GLN A 366 14.99 4.11 -22.40
C GLN A 366 14.18 4.01 -23.70
N ARG A 367 14.67 4.60 -24.80
CA ARG A 367 14.04 4.44 -26.13
C ARG A 367 14.06 2.98 -26.60
N LEU A 368 15.14 2.25 -26.34
CA LEU A 368 15.24 0.81 -26.61
C LEU A 368 14.26 0.01 -25.75
N GLN A 369 14.12 0.34 -24.47
CA GLN A 369 13.14 -0.30 -23.58
C GLN A 369 11.69 -0.06 -24.06
N VAL A 370 11.37 1.14 -24.54
CA VAL A 370 10.06 1.43 -25.19
C VAL A 370 9.88 0.56 -26.44
N SER A 371 10.90 0.48 -27.29
CA SER A 371 10.89 -0.37 -28.49
C SER A 371 10.63 -1.84 -28.15
N TYR A 372 11.19 -2.32 -27.04
CA TYR A 372 10.96 -3.67 -26.52
C TYR A 372 9.52 -3.88 -26.04
N ILE A 373 8.94 -2.91 -25.32
CA ILE A 373 7.53 -2.97 -24.90
C ILE A 373 6.60 -3.00 -26.12
N HIS A 374 6.94 -2.27 -27.18
CA HIS A 374 6.21 -2.32 -28.45
C HIS A 374 6.27 -3.70 -29.09
N ALA A 375 7.45 -4.32 -29.12
CA ALA A 375 7.60 -5.69 -29.61
C ALA A 375 6.78 -6.68 -28.77
N LEU A 376 6.75 -6.52 -27.45
CA LEU A 376 5.91 -7.33 -26.57
C LEU A 376 4.41 -7.15 -26.81
N HIS A 377 3.98 -5.91 -27.04
CA HIS A 377 2.57 -5.56 -27.16
C HIS A 377 2.02 -5.81 -28.56
N PHE A 378 2.75 -5.44 -29.61
CA PHE A 378 2.29 -5.48 -31.00
C PHE A 378 2.95 -6.58 -31.85
N GLY A 379 4.02 -7.23 -31.35
CA GLY A 379 4.81 -8.17 -32.16
C GLY A 379 5.65 -7.50 -33.25
N VAL A 380 5.74 -6.17 -33.22
CA VAL A 380 6.52 -5.36 -34.17
C VAL A 380 7.58 -4.60 -33.38
N PHE A 381 8.83 -4.69 -33.85
CA PHE A 381 9.91 -3.87 -33.31
C PHE A 381 10.00 -2.58 -34.12
N ASN A 382 9.79 -1.45 -33.45
CA ASN A 382 9.97 -0.13 -34.04
C ASN A 382 11.22 0.48 -33.39
N ASN A 383 12.27 0.72 -34.17
CA ASN A 383 13.46 1.36 -33.64
C ASN A 383 13.18 2.85 -33.37
N VAL A 384 12.95 3.22 -32.11
CA VAL A 384 12.65 4.61 -31.75
C VAL A 384 13.93 5.47 -31.58
N CYS A 385 15.11 4.89 -31.79
CA CYS A 385 16.38 5.61 -31.78
C CYS A 385 16.74 6.22 -33.14
N ASN A 386 16.26 5.63 -34.25
CA ASN A 386 16.54 6.12 -35.60
C ASN A 386 15.25 6.27 -36.40
N SER A 387 14.69 7.49 -36.42
CA SER A 387 13.44 7.78 -37.16
C SER A 387 13.56 7.60 -38.67
N ASN A 388 14.78 7.61 -39.21
CA ASN A 388 15.04 7.49 -40.64
C ASN A 388 15.07 6.02 -41.12
N GLU A 389 15.14 5.06 -40.19
CA GLU A 389 15.08 3.62 -40.45
C GLU A 389 13.79 3.03 -39.87
N GLN A 390 12.64 3.55 -40.32
CA GLN A 390 11.34 2.91 -40.04
C GLN A 390 11.20 1.61 -40.86
N ILE A 391 11.95 0.59 -40.48
CA ILE A 391 11.77 -0.76 -41.00
C ILE A 391 10.90 -1.51 -39.99
N ASP A 392 9.59 -1.53 -40.24
CA ASP A 392 8.64 -2.36 -39.49
C ASP A 392 9.06 -3.83 -39.59
N THR A 393 9.70 -4.34 -38.54
CA THR A 393 10.17 -5.73 -38.50
C THR A 393 9.23 -6.56 -37.64
N ARG A 394 8.51 -7.51 -38.27
CA ARG A 394 7.65 -8.46 -37.56
C ARG A 394 8.51 -9.52 -36.87
N CYS A 395 8.46 -9.61 -35.55
CA CYS A 395 9.21 -10.62 -34.81
C CYS A 395 8.43 -11.95 -34.74
N HIS A 396 8.97 -13.03 -35.30
CA HIS A 396 8.35 -14.37 -35.24
C HIS A 396 8.72 -15.19 -33.98
N ALA A 397 9.81 -14.85 -33.29
CA ALA A 397 10.20 -15.51 -32.04
C ALA A 397 10.86 -14.51 -31.06
N ILE A 398 10.57 -14.65 -29.77
CA ILE A 398 11.18 -13.83 -28.70
C ILE A 398 12.18 -14.72 -27.95
N LYS A 399 13.45 -14.72 -28.35
CA LYS A 399 14.56 -15.37 -27.61
C LYS A 399 15.89 -14.73 -27.99
N ILE A 400 16.71 -14.31 -27.00
CA ILE A 400 18.00 -13.67 -27.26
C ILE A 400 19.05 -13.93 -26.15
N THR A 401 20.31 -13.98 -26.56
CA THR A 401 21.53 -14.19 -25.74
C THR A 401 22.69 -13.37 -26.35
N ALA A 402 23.33 -12.47 -25.57
CA ALA A 402 24.66 -11.91 -25.83
C ALA A 402 25.26 -11.21 -24.59
N VAL A 403 26.59 -11.17 -24.50
CA VAL A 403 27.40 -10.76 -23.33
C VAL A 403 28.13 -9.45 -23.62
N PHE A 404 27.87 -8.40 -22.85
CA PHE A 404 28.77 -7.25 -22.72
C PHE A 404 28.80 -6.73 -21.28
N SER A 405 30.02 -6.66 -20.72
CA SER A 405 30.38 -5.90 -19.53
C SER A 405 29.36 -5.92 -18.39
N ARG A 406 29.09 -7.11 -17.82
CA ARG A 406 28.38 -7.33 -16.54
C ARG A 406 26.98 -6.70 -16.38
N PHE A 407 26.39 -6.11 -17.43
CA PHE A 407 25.00 -5.66 -17.48
C PHE A 407 24.22 -6.58 -18.43
N TYR A 408 23.34 -7.41 -17.88
CA TYR A 408 22.43 -8.21 -18.69
C TYR A 408 21.32 -7.31 -19.24
N THR A 409 21.50 -6.82 -20.46
CA THR A 409 20.49 -6.00 -21.15
C THR A 409 20.03 -6.77 -22.39
N PHE A 410 18.72 -7.07 -22.45
CA PHE A 410 18.12 -7.90 -23.50
C PHE A 410 18.08 -7.12 -24.83
N VAL A 411 18.92 -7.48 -25.82
CA VAL A 411 18.94 -6.84 -27.15
C VAL A 411 19.00 -7.89 -28.25
N THR A 412 18.07 -7.82 -29.22
CA THR A 412 17.79 -8.77 -30.30
C THR A 412 18.94 -8.91 -31.30
N THR A 413 19.32 -10.15 -31.63
CA THR A 413 19.96 -10.44 -32.92
C THR A 413 18.87 -10.54 -33.99
N GLN A 414 19.08 -9.75 -35.04
CA GLN A 414 18.21 -9.58 -36.20
C GLN A 414 18.28 -10.85 -37.08
N VAL A 415 17.14 -11.44 -37.43
CA VAL A 415 17.07 -12.22 -38.67
C VAL A 415 16.65 -11.24 -39.75
N TYR A 416 17.64 -10.73 -40.49
CA TYR A 416 17.42 -9.98 -41.72
C TYR A 416 16.68 -10.88 -42.71
N VAL A 417 15.51 -10.43 -43.22
CA VAL A 417 14.92 -10.97 -44.46
C VAL A 417 15.51 -10.26 -45.70
N TYR A 418 16.31 -9.21 -45.50
CA TYR A 418 16.98 -8.46 -46.57
C TYR A 418 18.49 -8.35 -46.32
N GLN A 419 19.18 -9.48 -46.19
CA GLN A 419 20.58 -9.48 -46.62
C GLN A 419 20.58 -9.55 -48.15
N GLU A 420 21.14 -8.53 -48.80
CA GLU A 420 21.62 -8.68 -50.17
C GLU A 420 22.49 -9.95 -50.21
N GLY A 421 21.97 -11.01 -50.85
CA GLY A 421 22.64 -12.30 -50.95
C GLY A 421 21.81 -13.53 -50.53
N ILE A 422 20.65 -13.38 -49.86
CA ILE A 422 19.73 -14.51 -49.65
C ILE A 422 18.62 -14.45 -50.69
N LEU A 423 18.61 -15.45 -51.58
CA LEU A 423 17.59 -15.60 -52.62
C LEU A 423 16.18 -15.54 -52.00
N PRO A 424 15.23 -14.80 -52.61
CA PRO A 424 13.87 -14.65 -52.14
C PRO A 424 13.10 -15.95 -52.44
N VAL A 425 13.37 -17.00 -51.67
CA VAL A 425 12.56 -18.21 -51.74
C VAL A 425 11.40 -18.01 -50.77
N CYS A 426 10.22 -17.78 -51.33
CA CYS A 426 8.97 -17.82 -50.59
C CYS A 426 8.84 -19.19 -49.93
N TYR A 427 9.07 -19.28 -48.62
CA TYR A 427 8.71 -20.48 -47.86
C TYR A 427 7.19 -20.53 -47.75
N PHE A 428 6.56 -21.37 -48.58
CA PHE A 428 5.18 -21.80 -48.39
C PHE A 428 5.12 -22.70 -47.16
N TRP A 429 4.23 -22.35 -46.24
CA TRP A 429 4.07 -22.92 -44.89
C TRP A 429 3.40 -24.30 -44.86
N GLU A 430 3.29 -25.01 -45.98
CA GLU A 430 2.57 -26.28 -46.08
C GLU A 430 3.44 -27.53 -45.82
N CYS A 431 4.75 -27.39 -45.58
CA CYS A 431 5.64 -28.55 -45.42
C CYS A 431 5.75 -29.13 -43.99
N GLU A 432 4.93 -28.73 -43.02
CA GLU A 432 4.99 -29.30 -41.66
C GLU A 432 4.09 -30.52 -41.41
N LYS A 433 3.53 -31.14 -42.47
CA LYS A 433 2.70 -32.36 -42.32
C LYS A 433 3.04 -33.56 -43.21
N SER A 434 4.12 -33.57 -44.00
CA SER A 434 4.53 -34.79 -44.71
C SER A 434 5.74 -35.44 -44.05
N ARG A 435 5.49 -36.46 -43.24
CA ARG A 435 6.46 -37.53 -43.00
C ARG A 435 6.72 -38.24 -44.33
N GLY A 436 7.97 -38.25 -44.81
CA GLY A 436 8.42 -39.19 -45.86
C GLY A 436 8.95 -38.55 -47.15
N GLN A 437 10.22 -38.85 -47.40
CA GLN A 437 11.05 -38.65 -48.60
C GLN A 437 11.47 -37.21 -49.00
N PRO A 438 12.78 -37.00 -49.30
CA PRO A 438 13.25 -35.76 -49.91
C PRO A 438 12.80 -35.67 -51.39
N PRO A 439 12.57 -34.46 -51.92
CA PRO A 439 12.16 -34.28 -53.31
C PRO A 439 13.27 -34.70 -54.30
N PRO A 440 12.91 -35.18 -55.51
CA PRO A 440 13.86 -35.72 -56.47
C PRO A 440 14.80 -34.61 -56.99
N SER A 441 16.09 -34.91 -57.05
CA SER A 441 17.08 -34.02 -57.65
C SER A 441 16.89 -34.00 -59.18
N LYS A 442 16.58 -32.82 -59.71
CA LYS A 442 16.64 -32.59 -61.16
C LYS A 442 18.12 -32.56 -61.57
N LYS A 443 18.59 -33.64 -62.21
CA LYS A 443 19.78 -33.57 -63.07
C LYS A 443 19.39 -32.79 -64.32
N GLU A 444 20.08 -31.68 -64.55
CA GLU A 444 20.07 -31.00 -65.85
C GLU A 444 20.61 -31.98 -66.90
N LYS A 445 19.84 -32.17 -67.99
CA LYS A 445 20.32 -32.84 -69.19
C LYS A 445 20.85 -31.77 -70.14
N ALA A 446 22.07 -32.01 -70.63
CA ALA A 446 22.72 -31.33 -71.73
C ALA A 446 21.89 -31.39 -73.02
#